data_AF-A0A7S2ERF2-F1
#
_entry.id   AF-A0A7S2ERF2-F1
#
_cell.length_a   1.000
_cell.length_b   1.000
_cell.length_c   1.000
_cell.angle_alpha   90.00
_cell.angle_beta   90.00
_cell.angle_gamma   90.00
#
_symmetry.space_group_name_H-M   'P 1'
#
loop_
_entity.id
_entity.type
_entity.pdbx_description
1 polymer ?
#
loop_
_entity_poly.entity_id
_entity_poly.type
_entity_poly.pdbx_seq_one_letter_code
_entity_poly.pdbx_strand_id
1 'polypeptide(L)'
;THATLSKQPKILLLRPTSRLPSHSPVALRPKAPAAMTEVVSLQTRVTDRYSACGQSHILSHVDSLSPSERHDFLTQLDSIDVESLGTKFDTAMEEHRLATEGGKGDGEDEIGPLKGEVGSTRSPSDSSEVARWRSVGMDAVRGDHVACVLLAGGQGTRLGESGPK
;
A
#
# COMPACT_ATOMS: atom_id res chain seq x y z
N THR A 1 49.19 -26.38 56.20
CA THR A 1 49.74 -25.16 56.81
C THR A 1 49.11 -23.97 56.12
N HIS A 2 48.44 -23.12 56.92
CA HIS A 2 47.87 -21.79 56.61
C HIS A 2 46.75 -21.72 55.54
N ALA A 3 45.46 -21.65 55.90
CA ALA A 3 44.72 -20.61 56.64
C ALA A 3 44.32 -19.39 55.77
N THR A 4 43.01 -19.28 55.56
CA THR A 4 42.18 -18.06 55.56
C THR A 4 42.51 -16.91 54.59
N LEU A 5 41.52 -16.41 53.85
CA LEU A 5 40.61 -15.37 54.36
C LEU A 5 39.50 -15.07 53.35
N SER A 6 38.26 -15.36 53.75
CA SER A 6 37.04 -14.85 53.15
C SER A 6 37.02 -13.32 53.23
N LYS A 7 36.93 -12.64 52.08
CA LYS A 7 36.66 -11.20 51.99
C LYS A 7 35.29 -11.02 51.35
N GLN A 8 34.27 -10.86 52.19
CA GLN A 8 32.99 -10.28 51.79
C GLN A 8 33.20 -8.79 51.47
N PRO A 9 32.66 -8.24 50.37
CA PRO A 9 32.66 -6.80 50.16
C PRO A 9 31.64 -6.14 51.11
N LYS A 10 32.12 -5.12 51.83
CA LYS A 10 31.31 -4.24 52.69
C LYS A 10 30.27 -3.51 51.84
N ILE A 11 29.00 -3.70 52.17
CA ILE A 11 27.89 -2.88 51.68
C ILE A 11 28.02 -1.49 52.33
N LEU A 12 28.37 -0.48 51.54
CA LEU A 12 28.28 0.92 51.94
C LEU A 12 26.95 1.46 51.43
N LEU A 13 25.96 1.54 52.33
CA LEU A 13 24.62 2.05 52.05
C LEU A 13 24.67 3.58 52.00
N LEU A 14 25.01 4.13 50.83
CA LEU A 14 24.91 5.55 50.55
C LEU A 14 23.43 5.89 50.32
N ARG A 15 22.85 6.66 51.25
CA ARG A 15 21.51 7.24 51.09
C ARG A 15 21.58 8.36 50.05
N PRO A 16 20.86 8.28 48.91
CA PRO A 16 20.73 9.42 48.02
C PRO A 16 19.71 10.39 48.62
N THR A 17 20.19 11.49 49.19
CA THR A 17 19.38 12.69 49.37
C THR A 17 19.39 13.48 48.06
N SER A 18 18.38 13.27 47.22
CA SER A 18 18.05 14.21 46.17
C SER A 18 16.54 14.34 46.09
N ARG A 19 16.02 15.45 46.64
CA ARG A 19 14.67 15.94 46.34
C ARG A 19 14.61 16.13 44.83
N LEU A 20 13.77 15.34 44.17
CA LEU A 20 13.33 15.67 42.82
C LEU A 20 12.48 16.95 42.91
N PRO A 21 12.68 17.94 42.02
CA PRO A 21 11.76 19.06 41.93
C PRO A 21 10.39 18.52 41.54
N SER A 22 9.35 18.91 42.29
CA SER A 22 7.97 18.60 41.94
C SER A 22 7.61 19.32 40.64
N HIS A 23 7.67 18.61 39.52
CA HIS A 23 7.03 19.08 38.30
C HIS A 23 5.53 18.92 38.46
N SER A 24 4.84 20.04 38.64
CA SER A 24 3.39 20.11 38.48
C SER A 24 3.00 19.50 37.13
N PRO A 25 1.93 18.70 37.03
CA PRO A 25 1.47 18.22 35.74
C PRO A 25 1.14 19.44 34.87
N VAL A 26 1.88 19.60 33.78
CA VAL A 26 1.52 20.53 32.71
C VAL A 26 0.16 20.06 32.21
N ALA A 27 -0.89 20.81 32.55
CA ALA A 27 -2.20 20.62 31.96
C ALA A 27 -2.04 20.78 30.44
N LEU A 28 -2.15 19.67 29.70
CA LEU A 28 -2.25 19.68 28.25
C LEU A 28 -3.45 20.56 27.89
N ARG A 29 -3.17 21.76 27.38
CA ARG A 29 -4.21 22.62 26.79
C ARG A 29 -4.89 21.82 25.68
N PRO A 30 -6.23 21.82 25.57
CA PRO A 30 -6.88 21.18 24.44
C PRO A 30 -6.46 21.90 23.14
N LYS A 31 -5.80 21.17 22.23
CA LYS A 31 -5.49 21.58 20.85
C LYS A 31 -6.77 21.55 20.00
N ALA A 32 -7.82 22.24 20.44
CA ALA A 32 -9.13 22.22 19.80
C ALA A 32 -9.28 23.16 18.58
N PRO A 33 -8.71 24.40 18.55
CA PRO A 33 -9.05 25.33 17.47
C PRO A 33 -8.33 25.02 16.15
N ALA A 34 -7.11 24.48 16.18
CA ALA A 34 -6.33 24.21 14.97
C ALA A 34 -6.88 23.04 14.15
N ALA A 35 -7.39 22.00 14.81
CA ALA A 35 -7.91 20.80 14.14
C ALA A 35 -9.23 21.08 13.39
N MET A 36 -10.10 21.94 13.93
CA MET A 36 -11.34 22.31 13.25
C MET A 36 -11.10 23.16 11.99
N THR A 37 -10.12 24.07 12.01
CA THR A 37 -9.77 24.87 10.83
C THR A 37 -9.21 24.01 9.70
N GLU A 38 -8.41 23.00 10.02
CA GLU A 38 -7.85 22.05 9.06
C GLU A 38 -8.95 21.25 8.35
N VAL A 39 -9.87 20.65 9.12
CA VAL A 39 -11.01 19.88 8.57
C VAL A 39 -11.89 20.72 7.64
N VAL A 40 -12.17 21.98 8.02
CA VAL A 40 -12.96 22.88 7.18
C VAL A 40 -12.23 23.18 5.87
N SER A 41 -10.92 23.46 5.92
CA SER A 41 -10.12 23.72 4.72
C SER A 41 -10.02 22.51 3.78
N LEU A 42 -9.87 21.31 4.34
CA LEU A 42 -9.87 20.04 3.60
C LEU A 42 -11.21 19.82 2.92
N GLN A 43 -12.31 20.05 3.65
CA GLN A 43 -13.64 19.89 3.07
C GLN A 43 -13.88 20.82 1.89
N THR A 44 -13.52 22.10 1.99
CA THR A 44 -13.69 23.04 0.89
C THR A 44 -12.93 22.56 -0.35
N ARG A 45 -11.64 22.20 -0.20
CA ARG A 45 -10.82 21.69 -1.31
C ARG A 45 -11.40 20.44 -1.96
N VAL A 46 -11.80 19.45 -1.15
CA VAL A 46 -12.40 18.20 -1.65
C VAL A 46 -13.74 18.48 -2.33
N THR A 47 -14.58 19.35 -1.75
CA THR A 47 -15.87 19.73 -2.32
C THR A 47 -15.72 20.36 -3.69
N ASP A 48 -14.76 21.28 -3.84
CA ASP A 48 -14.51 21.96 -5.12
C ASP A 48 -14.03 20.98 -6.19
N ARG A 49 -13.05 20.12 -5.88
CA ARG A 49 -12.52 19.11 -6.82
C ARG A 49 -13.59 18.11 -7.26
N TYR A 50 -14.31 17.52 -6.31
CA TYR A 50 -15.32 16.53 -6.61
C TYR A 50 -16.52 17.13 -7.33
N SER A 51 -16.89 18.39 -7.05
CA SER A 51 -17.97 19.07 -7.77
C SER A 51 -17.57 19.43 -9.19
N ALA A 52 -16.33 19.86 -9.42
CA ALA A 52 -15.81 20.10 -10.77
C ALA A 52 -15.82 18.84 -11.64
N CYS A 53 -15.63 17.66 -11.02
CA CYS A 53 -15.69 16.36 -11.69
C CYS A 53 -17.12 15.74 -11.72
N GLY A 54 -18.16 16.44 -11.27
CA GLY A 54 -19.54 15.91 -11.25
C GLY A 54 -19.79 14.80 -10.21
N GLN A 55 -18.89 14.64 -9.24
CA GLN A 55 -18.91 13.60 -8.20
C GLN A 55 -19.37 14.13 -6.83
N SER A 56 -20.17 15.21 -6.79
CA SER A 56 -20.65 15.82 -5.54
C SER A 56 -21.47 14.88 -4.66
N HIS A 57 -22.08 13.84 -5.24
CA HIS A 57 -22.93 12.89 -4.51
C HIS A 57 -22.18 12.15 -3.39
N ILE A 58 -20.86 12.00 -3.51
CA ILE A 58 -19.99 11.35 -2.50
C ILE A 58 -20.01 12.13 -1.17
N LEU A 59 -20.27 13.44 -1.20
CA LEU A 59 -20.24 14.31 -0.02
C LEU A 59 -21.61 14.51 0.64
N SER A 60 -22.69 13.89 0.14
CA SER A 60 -24.07 14.14 0.56
C SER A 60 -24.35 13.90 2.06
N HIS A 61 -23.55 13.06 2.70
CA HIS A 61 -23.72 12.67 4.11
C HIS A 61 -22.53 13.06 4.99
N VAL A 62 -21.62 13.90 4.51
CA VAL A 62 -20.40 14.27 5.25
C VAL A 62 -20.70 14.93 6.61
N ASP A 63 -21.81 15.65 6.72
CA ASP A 63 -22.23 16.32 7.95
C ASP A 63 -22.81 15.37 9.00
N SER A 64 -23.13 14.13 8.63
CA SER A 64 -23.60 13.09 9.56
C SER A 64 -22.46 12.36 10.28
N LEU A 65 -21.22 12.56 9.84
CA LEU A 65 -20.03 11.89 10.37
C LEU A 65 -19.52 12.59 11.65
N SER A 66 -18.92 11.82 12.56
CA SER A 66 -18.17 12.41 13.68
C SER A 66 -16.96 13.22 13.19
N PRO A 67 -16.40 14.13 13.99
CA PRO A 67 -15.25 14.93 13.58
C PRO A 67 -14.03 14.10 13.13
N SER A 68 -13.79 12.94 13.74
CA SER A 68 -12.71 12.03 13.35
C SER A 68 -13.01 11.31 12.04
N GLU A 69 -14.21 10.76 11.89
CA GLU A 69 -14.61 10.07 10.65
C GLU A 69 -14.61 11.02 9.46
N ARG A 70 -15.08 12.26 9.66
CA ARG A 70 -15.06 13.31 8.64
C ARG A 70 -13.63 13.64 8.21
N HIS A 71 -12.70 13.76 9.16
CA HIS A 71 -11.29 14.00 8.85
C HIS A 71 -10.69 12.85 8.03
N ASP A 72 -10.90 11.60 8.44
CA ASP A 72 -10.32 10.43 7.78
C ASP A 72 -10.91 10.24 6.37
N PHE A 73 -12.23 10.41 6.24
CA PHE A 73 -12.92 10.36 4.96
C PHE A 73 -12.43 11.44 3.99
N LEU A 74 -12.35 12.70 4.44
CA LEU A 74 -11.85 13.79 3.60
C LEU A 74 -10.39 13.60 3.21
N THR A 75 -9.55 13.07 4.12
CA THR A 75 -8.15 12.74 3.83
C THR A 75 -8.06 11.65 2.76
N GLN A 76 -8.91 10.63 2.85
CA GLN A 76 -8.99 9.59 1.82
C GLN A 76 -9.39 10.18 0.47
N LEU A 77 -10.42 11.03 0.41
CA LEU A 77 -10.86 11.67 -0.83
C LEU A 77 -9.78 12.59 -1.41
N ASP A 78 -9.06 13.34 -0.58
CA ASP A 78 -7.98 14.22 -1.03
C ASP A 78 -6.80 13.44 -1.64
N SER A 79 -6.55 12.21 -1.16
CA SER A 79 -5.51 11.31 -1.70
C SER A 79 -5.84 10.73 -3.09
N ILE A 80 -7.11 10.82 -3.51
CA ILE A 80 -7.57 10.32 -4.80
C ILE A 80 -7.43 11.43 -5.85
N ASP A 81 -6.82 11.10 -6.97
CA ASP A 81 -6.83 11.92 -8.19
C ASP A 81 -8.15 11.68 -8.94
N VAL A 82 -9.20 12.40 -8.51
CA VAL A 82 -10.56 12.27 -9.05
C VAL A 82 -10.64 12.72 -10.52
N GLU A 83 -9.78 13.66 -10.90
CA GLU A 83 -9.65 14.18 -12.26
C GLU A 83 -9.15 13.08 -13.20
N SER A 84 -8.05 12.41 -12.84
CA SER A 84 -7.52 11.27 -13.60
C SER A 84 -8.46 10.07 -13.59
N LEU A 85 -9.16 9.84 -12.48
CA LEU A 85 -10.15 8.77 -12.39
C LEU A 85 -11.30 8.97 -13.39
N GLY A 86 -11.81 10.19 -13.52
CA GLY A 86 -12.84 10.54 -14.51
C GLY A 86 -12.39 10.22 -15.93
N THR A 87 -11.20 10.68 -16.33
CA THR A 87 -10.65 10.40 -17.66
C THR A 87 -10.49 8.90 -17.94
N LYS A 88 -9.99 8.13 -16.96
CA LYS A 88 -9.84 6.67 -17.09
C LYS A 88 -11.20 5.99 -17.25
N PHE A 89 -12.20 6.43 -16.50
CA PHE A 89 -13.56 5.90 -16.59
C PHE A 89 -14.17 6.19 -17.96
N ASP A 90 -14.11 7.44 -18.42
CA ASP A 90 -14.65 7.83 -19.72
C ASP A 90 -13.99 7.08 -20.87
N THR A 91 -12.66 6.90 -20.80
CA THR A 91 -11.89 6.13 -21.79
C THR A 91 -12.34 4.67 -21.80
N ALA A 92 -12.41 4.03 -20.63
CA ALA A 92 -12.82 2.64 -20.52
C ALA A 92 -14.27 2.41 -21.00
N MET A 93 -15.17 3.35 -20.71
CA MET A 93 -16.56 3.27 -21.15
C MET A 93 -16.72 3.52 -22.64
N GLU A 94 -15.97 4.45 -23.23
CA GLU A 94 -16.00 4.69 -24.67
C GLU A 94 -15.39 3.51 -25.44
N GLU A 95 -14.27 2.96 -24.99
CA GLU A 95 -13.70 1.72 -25.57
C GLU A 95 -14.69 0.56 -25.51
N HIS A 96 -15.36 0.39 -24.37
CA HIS A 96 -16.39 -0.64 -24.22
C HIS A 96 -17.56 -0.41 -25.17
N ARG A 97 -18.07 0.83 -25.25
CA ARG A 97 -19.19 1.20 -26.12
C ARG A 97 -18.84 0.97 -27.59
N LEU A 98 -17.66 1.41 -28.03
CA LEU A 98 -17.16 1.18 -29.39
C LEU A 98 -17.07 -0.31 -29.70
N ALA A 99 -16.60 -1.14 -28.76
CA ALA A 99 -16.56 -2.59 -28.92
C ALA A 99 -17.96 -3.25 -29.01
N THR A 100 -18.98 -2.65 -28.40
CA THR A 100 -20.35 -3.22 -28.36
C THR A 100 -21.31 -2.67 -29.43
N GLU A 101 -21.17 -1.41 -29.84
CA GLU A 101 -22.14 -0.69 -30.70
C GLU A 101 -21.62 -0.44 -32.13
N GLY A 102 -20.29 -0.36 -32.32
CA GLY A 102 -19.64 -0.18 -33.62
C GLY A 102 -18.94 -1.47 -34.01
N GLY A 103 -19.60 -2.30 -34.82
CA GLY A 103 -19.12 -3.64 -35.17
C GLY A 103 -17.67 -3.63 -35.66
N LYS A 104 -16.90 -4.60 -35.16
CA LYS A 104 -15.52 -4.94 -35.57
C LYS A 104 -14.66 -3.69 -35.82
N GLY A 105 -13.86 -3.29 -34.83
CA GLY A 105 -12.79 -2.32 -35.06
C GLY A 105 -12.06 -2.62 -36.38
N ASP A 106 -11.70 -1.58 -37.12
CA ASP A 106 -11.12 -1.61 -38.48
C ASP A 106 -9.77 -2.34 -38.63
N GLY A 107 -9.44 -3.24 -37.70
CA GLY A 107 -8.49 -4.31 -37.89
C GLY A 107 -9.19 -5.61 -37.55
N GLU A 108 -9.23 -6.54 -38.51
CA GLU A 108 -9.29 -7.95 -38.15
C GLU A 108 -8.07 -8.20 -37.25
N ASP A 109 -8.22 -8.08 -35.93
CA ASP A 109 -7.20 -8.52 -34.98
C ASP A 109 -7.12 -10.04 -35.17
N GLU A 110 -6.34 -10.43 -36.17
CA GLU A 110 -6.14 -11.82 -36.56
C GLU A 110 -5.41 -12.49 -35.40
N ILE A 111 -6.19 -13.08 -34.50
CA ILE A 111 -5.66 -13.88 -33.41
C ILE A 111 -5.04 -15.12 -34.04
N GLY A 112 -3.73 -15.07 -34.26
CA GLY A 112 -2.94 -16.16 -34.81
C GLY A 112 -1.89 -16.65 -33.82
N PRO A 113 -1.27 -17.82 -34.09
CA PRO A 113 -0.10 -18.26 -33.37
C PRO A 113 1.03 -17.23 -33.45
N LEU A 114 1.84 -17.15 -32.39
CA LEU A 114 3.07 -16.37 -32.43
C LEU A 114 3.96 -16.88 -33.57
N LYS A 115 4.47 -15.96 -34.41
CA LYS A 115 5.32 -16.28 -35.56
C LYS A 115 6.79 -16.36 -35.11
N GLY A 116 7.54 -17.35 -35.64
CA GLY A 116 8.97 -17.54 -35.35
C GLY A 116 9.26 -18.48 -34.16
N GLU A 117 10.53 -18.61 -33.81
CA GLU A 117 11.00 -19.45 -32.69
C GLU A 117 10.86 -18.73 -31.34
N VAL A 118 9.63 -18.59 -30.86
CA VAL A 118 9.30 -17.81 -29.65
C VAL A 118 9.02 -18.66 -28.40
N GLY A 119 9.07 -19.99 -28.53
CA GLY A 119 8.75 -20.89 -27.42
C GLY A 119 9.39 -22.27 -27.58
N SER A 120 9.67 -22.93 -26.46
CA SER A 120 10.12 -24.32 -26.43
C SER A 120 9.11 -25.16 -25.66
N THR A 121 8.63 -26.24 -26.27
CA THR A 121 7.73 -27.22 -25.65
C THR A 121 8.49 -28.42 -25.07
N ARG A 122 9.83 -28.33 -24.96
CA ARG A 122 10.67 -29.44 -24.53
C ARG A 122 10.36 -29.85 -23.09
N SER A 123 10.20 -31.14 -22.89
CA SER A 123 10.00 -31.73 -21.57
C SER A 123 11.23 -31.47 -20.68
N PRO A 124 11.08 -31.26 -19.36
CA PRO A 124 12.20 -31.22 -18.41
C PRO A 124 13.09 -32.46 -18.45
N SER A 125 12.59 -33.57 -18.99
CA SER A 125 13.31 -34.85 -19.15
C SER A 125 14.19 -34.91 -20.40
N ASP A 126 14.09 -33.95 -21.32
CA ASP A 126 14.80 -34.00 -22.60
C ASP A 126 15.98 -33.02 -22.67
N SER A 127 17.12 -33.57 -23.08
CA SER A 127 18.23 -32.91 -23.77
C SER A 127 19.24 -32.07 -22.96
N SER A 128 20.46 -32.01 -23.51
CA SER A 128 21.60 -31.18 -23.08
C SER A 128 21.29 -29.68 -23.00
N GLU A 129 20.27 -29.21 -23.72
CA GLU A 129 19.87 -27.80 -23.74
C GLU A 129 19.16 -27.37 -22.45
N VAL A 130 18.33 -28.23 -21.84
CA VAL A 130 17.70 -27.94 -20.53
C VAL A 130 18.77 -27.82 -19.44
N ALA A 131 19.79 -28.68 -19.47
CA ALA A 131 20.93 -28.59 -18.56
C ALA A 131 21.71 -27.28 -18.76
N ARG A 132 21.90 -26.85 -20.02
CA ARG A 132 22.53 -25.57 -20.35
C ARG A 132 21.73 -24.39 -19.81
N TRP A 133 20.42 -24.34 -20.04
CA TRP A 133 19.56 -23.25 -19.54
C TRP A 133 19.58 -23.18 -18.02
N ARG A 134 19.55 -24.33 -17.34
CA ARG A 134 19.66 -24.39 -15.87
C ARG A 134 20.99 -23.80 -15.39
N SER A 135 22.10 -24.15 -16.02
CA SER A 135 23.41 -23.59 -15.66
C SER A 135 23.42 -22.06 -15.80
N VAL A 136 22.99 -21.55 -16.95
CA VAL A 136 22.92 -20.11 -17.22
C VAL A 136 22.03 -19.39 -16.20
N GLY A 137 20.85 -19.94 -15.90
CA GLY A 137 19.96 -19.38 -14.89
C GLY A 137 20.59 -19.36 -13.49
N MET A 138 21.28 -20.43 -13.09
CA MET A 138 21.98 -20.48 -11.81
C MET A 138 23.15 -19.50 -11.74
N ASP A 139 23.88 -19.30 -12.84
CA ASP A 139 24.95 -18.32 -12.92
C ASP A 139 24.40 -16.88 -12.77
N ALA A 140 23.26 -16.58 -13.39
CA ALA A 140 22.56 -15.31 -13.23
C ALA A 140 22.08 -15.09 -11.78
N VAL A 141 21.58 -16.14 -11.11
CA VAL A 141 21.23 -16.08 -9.67
C VAL A 141 22.47 -15.81 -8.82
N ARG A 142 23.60 -16.48 -9.08
CA ARG A 142 24.86 -16.24 -8.34
C ARG A 142 25.45 -14.85 -8.60
N GLY A 143 25.15 -14.26 -9.76
CA GLY A 143 25.58 -12.92 -10.14
C GLY A 143 24.62 -11.80 -9.70
N ASP A 144 23.63 -12.08 -8.85
CA ASP A 144 22.64 -11.11 -8.38
C ASP A 144 21.85 -10.42 -9.52
N HIS A 145 21.63 -11.13 -10.64
CA HIS A 145 20.93 -10.59 -11.82
C HIS A 145 19.45 -11.00 -11.89
N VAL A 146 18.93 -11.65 -10.85
CA VAL A 146 17.57 -12.19 -10.84
C VAL A 146 16.78 -11.62 -9.67
N ALA A 147 15.57 -11.14 -9.96
CA ALA A 147 14.58 -10.70 -8.98
C ALA A 147 13.22 -11.36 -9.27
N CYS A 148 12.38 -11.47 -8.25
CA CYS A 148 11.02 -12.00 -8.38
C CYS A 148 9.99 -10.94 -7.99
N VAL A 149 8.95 -10.80 -8.81
CA VAL A 149 7.76 -9.99 -8.50
C VAL A 149 6.63 -10.94 -8.15
N LEU A 150 6.24 -10.97 -6.88
CA LEU A 150 5.11 -11.77 -6.41
C LEU A 150 3.83 -10.94 -6.49
N LEU A 151 2.90 -11.35 -7.36
CA LEU A 151 1.58 -10.75 -7.46
C LEU A 151 0.64 -11.38 -6.41
N ALA A 152 0.63 -10.84 -5.19
CA ALA A 152 -0.16 -11.31 -4.05
C ALA A 152 -1.22 -10.29 -3.55
N GLY A 153 -1.69 -9.39 -4.42
CA GLY A 153 -2.65 -8.34 -4.05
C GLY A 153 -4.12 -8.77 -4.00
N GLY A 154 -4.44 -10.02 -4.34
CA GLY A 154 -5.82 -10.51 -4.38
C GLY A 154 -6.39 -10.79 -2.99
N GLN A 155 -7.62 -10.34 -2.73
CA GLN A 155 -8.35 -10.70 -1.52
C GLN A 155 -8.88 -12.14 -1.60
N GLY A 156 -8.74 -12.91 -0.51
CA GLY A 156 -9.15 -14.32 -0.41
C GLY A 156 -10.67 -14.58 -0.38
N THR A 157 -11.51 -13.63 -0.81
CA THR A 157 -12.98 -13.72 -0.65
C THR A 157 -13.59 -14.96 -1.29
N ARG A 158 -13.08 -15.40 -2.44
CA ARG A 158 -13.53 -16.64 -3.10
C ARG A 158 -13.17 -17.92 -2.33
N LEU A 159 -12.20 -17.85 -1.42
CA LEU A 159 -11.78 -18.95 -0.55
C LEU A 159 -12.53 -18.95 0.79
N GLY A 160 -13.42 -17.97 1.02
CA GLY A 160 -14.10 -17.81 2.30
C GLY A 160 -13.21 -17.20 3.39
N GLU A 161 -12.06 -16.63 3.01
CA GLU A 161 -11.13 -16.00 3.93
C GLU A 161 -11.22 -14.47 3.83
N SER A 162 -11.08 -13.79 4.97
CA SER A 162 -11.02 -12.33 5.05
C SER A 162 -9.60 -11.77 4.82
N GLY A 163 -8.60 -12.64 4.71
CA GLY A 163 -7.20 -12.30 4.54
C GLY A 163 -6.69 -12.34 3.07
N PRO A 164 -5.39 -12.08 2.88
CA PRO A 164 -4.71 -12.34 1.61
C PRO A 164 -4.70 -13.85 1.30
N LYS A 165 -4.60 -14.19 0.00
CA LYS A 165 -4.51 -15.56 -0.49
C LYS A 165 -3.17 -16.23 -0.16
#